data_AF-A0AB36R941-F1
#
_entry.id   AF-A0AB36R941-F1
#
_cell.length_a   1.000
_cell.length_b   1.000
_cell.length_c   1.000
_cell.angle_alpha   90.00
_cell.angle_beta   90.00
_cell.angle_gamma   90.00
#
_symmetry.space_group_name_H-M   'P 1'
#
loop_
_entity.id
_entity.type
_entity.pdbx_description
1 polymer ?
#
loop_
_entity_poly.entity_id
_entity_poly.type
_entity_poly.pdbx_seq_one_letter_code
_entity_poly.pdbx_strand_id
1 'polypeptide(L)'
;MTLPDSILGFIGLLTAYGAGVAGGIYGFFKLFGEQWMAARFSRQLEAFKGEQEREMERLRYRISRLFDRATKLHQSEFEAVPELWKLLVIAHNFVVVLVSPIQSYPDVQRMNAAHLDEFLAESPLLKWQKEEVRRADEKNKVYQSHIFWHRYNQTNEALREFSLYSATKGIFLQPELHAKFDEIEGLMRRALVEGQMNHEHELRVRDAQTKLDTRGKELLDQIKADVRGRIWSTGETA
;
A
#
# COMPACT_ATOMS: atom_id res chain seq x y z
N MET A 1 53.73 -12.18 -15.96
CA MET A 1 54.36 -12.09 -14.62
C MET A 1 55.73 -12.73 -14.76
N THR A 2 56.75 -11.90 -14.95
CA THR A 2 58.13 -12.30 -15.20
C THR A 2 58.70 -12.95 -13.94
N LEU A 3 59.22 -14.17 -14.07
CA LEU A 3 59.99 -14.80 -13.01
C LEU A 3 61.15 -13.85 -12.67
N PRO A 4 61.37 -13.49 -11.39
CA PRO A 4 62.46 -12.58 -11.03
C PRO A 4 63.80 -13.22 -11.42
N ASP A 5 64.68 -12.44 -12.04
CA ASP A 5 65.98 -12.87 -12.60
C ASP A 5 66.88 -13.63 -11.60
N SER A 6 66.59 -13.47 -10.31
CA SER A 6 67.20 -14.23 -9.21
C SER A 6 66.91 -15.74 -9.26
N ILE A 7 65.79 -16.18 -9.83
CA ILE A 7 65.44 -17.61 -9.95
C ILE A 7 66.19 -18.26 -11.11
N LEU A 8 66.36 -17.54 -12.23
CA LEU A 8 67.14 -18.02 -13.39
C LEU A 8 68.64 -18.07 -13.09
N GLY A 9 69.16 -17.08 -12.35
CA GLY A 9 70.55 -17.08 -11.86
C GLY A 9 70.84 -18.24 -10.90
N PHE A 10 69.85 -18.65 -10.11
CA PHE A 10 69.98 -19.79 -9.19
C PHE A 10 70.00 -21.14 -9.93
N ILE A 11 69.18 -21.28 -10.99
CA ILE A 11 69.13 -22.47 -11.85
C ILE A 11 70.39 -22.59 -12.74
N GLY A 12 70.94 -21.47 -13.20
CA GLY A 12 72.20 -21.44 -13.96
C GLY A 12 73.41 -21.89 -13.12
N LEU A 13 73.46 -21.51 -11.84
CA LEU A 13 74.53 -21.91 -10.92
C LEU A 13 74.45 -23.41 -10.52
N LEU A 14 73.25 -23.98 -10.56
CA LEU A 14 72.95 -25.37 -10.19
C LEU A 14 73.45 -26.42 -11.19
N THR A 15 73.68 -26.02 -12.45
CA THR A 15 74.04 -26.96 -13.53
C THR A 15 75.56 -27.17 -13.64
N ALA A 16 76.37 -26.28 -13.05
CA ALA A 16 77.83 -26.34 -13.13
C ALA A 16 78.51 -27.14 -12.01
N TYR A 17 77.80 -27.48 -10.92
CA TYR A 17 78.32 -28.23 -9.76
C TYR A 17 77.51 -29.52 -9.52
N GLY A 18 77.57 -30.43 -10.49
CA GLY A 18 76.70 -31.61 -10.66
C GLY A 18 76.84 -32.78 -9.67
N ALA A 19 77.21 -32.58 -8.41
CA ALA A 19 77.17 -33.69 -7.42
C ALA A 19 76.78 -33.30 -5.98
N GLY A 20 76.88 -32.02 -5.60
CA GLY A 20 76.57 -31.59 -4.22
C GLY A 20 75.14 -31.09 -3.99
N VAL A 21 74.42 -30.67 -5.04
CA VAL A 21 73.23 -29.82 -4.86
C VAL A 21 71.90 -30.54 -5.04
N ALA A 22 71.87 -31.73 -5.65
CA ALA A 22 70.66 -32.56 -5.68
C ALA A 22 70.21 -32.97 -4.26
N GLY A 23 71.17 -33.29 -3.39
CA GLY A 23 70.90 -33.54 -1.96
C GLY A 23 70.55 -32.28 -1.17
N GLY A 24 71.08 -31.12 -1.57
CA GLY A 24 70.79 -29.82 -0.94
C GLY A 24 69.37 -29.31 -1.22
N ILE A 25 68.88 -29.42 -2.46
CA ILE A 25 67.50 -29.05 -2.82
C ILE A 25 66.51 -30.03 -2.20
N TYR A 26 66.78 -31.34 -2.28
CA TYR A 26 65.92 -32.36 -1.65
C TYR A 26 65.92 -32.22 -0.12
N GLY A 27 67.07 -31.93 0.49
CA GLY A 27 67.20 -31.65 1.93
C GLY A 27 66.52 -30.36 2.36
N PHE A 28 66.60 -29.29 1.56
CA PHE A 28 65.91 -28.03 1.80
C PHE A 28 64.39 -28.17 1.65
N PHE A 29 63.90 -28.86 0.61
CA PHE A 29 62.48 -29.17 0.47
C PHE A 29 61.97 -30.11 1.58
N LYS A 30 62.78 -31.07 2.03
CA LYS A 30 62.41 -32.00 3.09
C LYS A 30 62.45 -31.37 4.50
N LEU A 31 63.38 -30.46 4.78
CA LEU A 31 63.51 -29.82 6.10
C LEU A 31 62.68 -28.54 6.22
N PHE A 32 62.65 -27.70 5.18
CA PHE A 32 61.99 -26.39 5.21
C PHE A 32 60.70 -26.34 4.40
N GLY A 33 60.55 -27.18 3.36
CA GLY A 33 59.38 -27.18 2.49
C GLY A 33 58.09 -27.62 3.19
N GLU A 34 58.13 -28.65 4.05
CA GLU A 34 56.96 -29.10 4.81
C GLU A 34 56.46 -28.03 5.78
N GLN A 35 57.35 -27.40 6.56
CA GLN A 35 56.97 -26.35 7.51
C GLN A 35 56.53 -25.05 6.82
N TRP A 36 57.18 -24.66 5.73
CA TRP A 36 56.81 -23.47 4.96
C TRP A 36 55.47 -23.64 4.24
N MET A 37 55.23 -24.80 3.60
CA MET A 37 53.96 -25.12 2.97
C MET A 37 52.84 -25.23 4.01
N ALA A 38 53.07 -25.91 5.14
CA ALA A 38 52.10 -25.98 6.22
C ALA A 38 51.77 -24.59 6.78
N ALA A 39 52.76 -23.71 6.98
CA ALA A 39 52.54 -22.35 7.43
C ALA A 39 51.79 -21.49 6.39
N ARG A 40 52.11 -21.66 5.09
CA ARG A 40 51.43 -20.95 3.99
C ARG A 40 49.98 -21.42 3.85
N PHE A 41 49.73 -22.72 3.89
CA PHE A 41 48.39 -23.31 3.85
C PHE A 41 47.58 -22.96 5.09
N SER A 42 48.18 -23.00 6.29
CA SER A 42 47.50 -22.57 7.52
C SER A 42 47.07 -21.12 7.44
N ARG A 43 47.96 -20.21 7.01
CA ARG A 43 47.63 -18.79 6.80
C ARG A 43 46.56 -18.59 5.74
N GLN A 44 46.61 -19.34 4.64
CA GLN A 44 45.58 -19.26 3.59
C GLN A 44 44.23 -19.81 4.07
N LEU A 45 44.22 -20.88 4.88
CA LEU A 45 43.02 -21.45 5.49
C LEU A 45 42.42 -20.50 6.52
N GLU A 46 43.22 -19.87 7.38
CA GLU A 46 42.77 -18.87 8.33
C GLU A 46 42.23 -17.62 7.61
N ALA A 47 42.92 -17.15 6.58
CA ALA A 47 42.45 -16.02 5.77
C ALA A 47 41.14 -16.35 5.05
N PHE A 48 41.02 -17.54 4.46
CA PHE A 48 39.82 -17.99 3.77
C PHE A 48 38.64 -18.23 4.74
N LYS A 49 38.89 -18.83 5.90
CA LYS A 49 37.88 -18.97 6.97
C LYS A 49 37.40 -17.60 7.47
N GLY A 50 38.33 -16.67 7.69
CA GLY A 50 37.99 -15.31 8.10
C GLY A 50 37.22 -14.53 7.03
N GLU A 51 37.50 -14.77 5.74
CA GLU A 51 36.75 -14.18 4.63
C GLU A 51 35.34 -14.78 4.52
N GLN A 52 35.19 -16.10 4.68
CA GLN A 52 33.88 -16.77 4.76
C GLN A 52 33.06 -16.32 5.97
N GLU A 53 33.65 -16.16 7.15
CA GLU A 53 32.96 -15.64 8.34
C GLU A 53 32.44 -14.22 8.10
N ARG A 54 33.25 -13.35 7.47
CA ARG A 54 32.82 -11.99 7.11
C ARG A 54 31.70 -11.98 6.07
N GLU A 55 31.74 -12.85 5.06
CA GLU A 55 30.65 -12.98 4.09
C GLU A 55 29.37 -13.50 4.75
N MET A 56 29.48 -14.48 5.64
CA MET A 56 28.35 -15.01 6.41
C MET A 56 27.73 -13.93 7.31
N GLU A 57 28.53 -13.14 8.02
CA GLU A 57 28.04 -12.01 8.81
C GLU A 57 27.37 -10.95 7.93
N ARG A 58 27.96 -10.64 6.77
CA ARG A 58 27.40 -9.67 5.82
C ARG A 58 26.05 -10.14 5.26
N LEU A 59 25.93 -11.42 4.93
CA LEU A 59 24.69 -12.03 4.46
C LEU A 59 23.64 -12.05 5.58
N ARG A 60 24.01 -12.47 6.80
CA ARG A 60 23.13 -12.42 7.97
C ARG A 60 22.61 -11.02 8.21
N TYR A 61 23.49 -10.02 8.23
CA TYR A 61 23.11 -8.62 8.42
C TYR A 61 22.19 -8.11 7.30
N ARG A 62 22.45 -8.48 6.04
CA ARG A 62 21.59 -8.11 4.90
C ARG A 62 20.21 -8.76 5.01
N ILE A 63 20.15 -10.04 5.36
CA ILE A 63 18.91 -10.78 5.57
C ILE A 63 18.12 -10.14 6.72
N SER A 64 18.75 -9.89 7.87
CA SER A 64 18.13 -9.22 9.00
C SER A 64 17.58 -7.84 8.62
N ARG A 65 18.35 -7.02 7.88
CA ARG A 65 17.86 -5.71 7.41
C ARG A 65 16.68 -5.79 6.45
N LEU A 66 16.69 -6.75 5.53
CA LEU A 66 15.57 -6.97 4.60
C LEU A 66 14.33 -7.48 5.35
N PHE A 67 14.53 -8.39 6.30
CA PHE A 67 13.47 -8.90 7.16
C PHE A 67 12.86 -7.79 8.02
N ASP A 68 13.67 -6.97 8.69
CA ASP A 68 13.19 -5.83 9.48
C ASP A 68 12.39 -4.84 8.63
N ARG A 69 12.84 -4.57 7.40
CA ARG A 69 12.12 -3.71 6.46
C ARG A 69 10.80 -4.32 6.02
N ALA A 70 10.80 -5.61 5.68
CA ALA A 70 9.59 -6.34 5.30
C ALA A 70 8.57 -6.37 6.44
N THR A 71 9.01 -6.67 7.66
CA THR A 71 8.18 -6.66 8.88
C THR A 71 7.55 -5.29 9.12
N LYS A 72 8.32 -4.20 9.02
CA LYS A 72 7.79 -2.83 9.17
C LYS A 72 6.79 -2.45 8.08
N LEU A 73 7.06 -2.85 6.84
CA LEU A 73 6.15 -2.64 5.72
C LEU A 73 4.83 -3.39 5.95
N HIS A 74 4.89 -4.67 6.31
CA HIS A 74 3.71 -5.46 6.62
C HIS A 74 2.92 -4.88 7.80
N GLN A 75 3.60 -4.44 8.86
CA GLN A 75 2.91 -3.79 9.99
C GLN A 75 2.16 -2.53 9.53
N SER A 76 2.80 -1.69 8.71
CA SER A 76 2.15 -0.48 8.16
C SER A 76 0.98 -0.83 7.24
N GLU A 77 1.09 -1.92 6.47
CA GLU A 77 0.02 -2.45 5.62
C GLU A 77 -1.16 -2.97 6.45
N PHE A 78 -0.89 -3.71 7.53
CA PHE A 78 -1.91 -4.22 8.46
C PHE A 78 -2.68 -3.12 9.17
N GLU A 79 -2.07 -1.96 9.39
CA GLU A 79 -2.75 -0.77 9.92
C GLU A 79 -3.54 -0.03 8.83
N ALA A 80 -2.95 0.16 7.65
CA ALA A 80 -3.53 0.99 6.59
C ALA A 80 -4.70 0.32 5.86
N VAL A 81 -4.59 -0.98 5.54
CA VAL A 81 -5.54 -1.68 4.68
C VAL A 81 -6.94 -1.80 5.30
N PRO A 82 -7.10 -2.22 6.58
CA PRO A 82 -8.43 -2.29 7.20
C PRO A 82 -9.10 -0.91 7.33
N GLU A 83 -8.31 0.12 7.61
CA GLU A 83 -8.82 1.49 7.74
C GLU A 83 -9.26 2.04 6.37
N LEU A 84 -8.48 1.80 5.31
CA LEU A 84 -8.87 2.12 3.93
C LEU A 84 -10.17 1.42 3.52
N TRP A 85 -10.30 0.14 3.84
CA TRP A 85 -11.51 -0.62 3.59
C TRP A 85 -12.72 0.00 4.31
N LYS A 86 -12.58 0.33 5.60
CA LYS A 86 -13.63 0.99 6.39
C LYS A 86 -14.08 2.29 5.75
N LEU A 87 -13.14 3.18 5.44
CA LEU A 87 -13.42 4.49 4.84
C LEU A 87 -14.05 4.36 3.44
N LEU A 88 -13.58 3.41 2.63
CA LEU A 88 -14.16 3.11 1.33
C LEU A 88 -15.64 2.71 1.45
N VAL A 89 -15.95 1.77 2.34
CA VAL A 89 -17.34 1.29 2.52
C VAL A 89 -18.27 2.42 2.98
N ILE A 90 -17.78 3.27 3.89
CA ILE A 90 -18.52 4.44 4.35
C ILE A 90 -18.80 5.38 3.17
N ALA A 91 -17.75 5.83 2.48
CA ALA A 91 -17.87 6.75 1.35
C ALA A 91 -18.78 6.18 0.24
N HIS A 92 -18.59 4.92 -0.12
CA HIS A 92 -19.41 4.22 -1.12
C HIS A 92 -20.90 4.23 -0.75
N ASN A 93 -21.23 3.89 0.49
CA ASN A 93 -22.62 3.87 0.94
C ASN A 93 -23.25 5.26 0.90
N PHE A 94 -22.54 6.29 1.35
CA PHE A 94 -23.04 7.67 1.25
C PHE A 94 -23.29 8.08 -0.20
N VAL A 95 -22.35 7.79 -1.11
CA VAL A 95 -22.48 8.12 -2.54
C VAL A 95 -23.67 7.40 -3.16
N VAL A 96 -23.74 6.08 -3.03
CA VAL A 96 -24.83 5.27 -3.62
C VAL A 96 -26.19 5.69 -3.08
N VAL A 97 -26.31 5.96 -1.77
CA VAL A 97 -27.55 6.43 -1.18
C VAL A 97 -27.93 7.81 -1.72
N LEU A 98 -27.00 8.73 -1.90
CA LEU A 98 -27.31 10.08 -2.39
C LEU A 98 -27.73 10.07 -3.87
N VAL A 99 -27.02 9.33 -4.72
CA VAL A 99 -27.26 9.31 -6.18
C VAL A 99 -28.36 8.34 -6.59
N SER A 100 -28.91 7.57 -5.65
CA SER A 100 -29.95 6.58 -5.91
C SER A 100 -31.16 7.25 -6.58
N PRO A 101 -31.72 6.66 -7.65
CA PRO A 101 -32.94 7.15 -8.29
C PRO A 101 -34.18 6.98 -7.41
N ILE A 102 -34.11 6.13 -6.38
CA ILE A 102 -35.19 5.89 -5.43
C ILE A 102 -34.82 6.59 -4.13
N GLN A 103 -35.05 7.91 -4.10
CA GLN A 103 -35.01 8.69 -2.87
C GLN A 103 -36.38 8.66 -2.18
N SER A 104 -36.39 8.48 -0.87
CA SER A 104 -37.58 8.65 -0.04
C SER A 104 -37.43 9.91 0.81
N TYR A 105 -38.46 10.76 0.77
CA TYR A 105 -38.56 11.96 1.58
C TYR A 105 -39.91 11.98 2.31
N PRO A 106 -39.96 12.51 3.54
CA PRO A 106 -41.22 12.73 4.24
C PRO A 106 -42.07 13.75 3.48
N ASP A 107 -43.38 13.53 3.49
CA ASP A 107 -44.34 14.44 2.88
C ASP A 107 -44.67 15.58 3.85
N VAL A 108 -43.79 16.59 3.88
CA VAL A 108 -43.94 17.77 4.75
C VAL A 108 -45.10 18.67 4.32
N GLN A 109 -45.58 18.54 3.08
CA GLN A 109 -46.75 19.27 2.60
C GLN A 109 -48.04 18.86 3.34
N ARG A 110 -48.13 17.59 3.76
CA ARG A 110 -49.32 17.02 4.42
C ARG A 110 -49.27 17.13 5.94
N MET A 111 -48.17 17.62 6.51
CA MET A 111 -48.04 17.83 7.95
C MET A 111 -48.87 19.06 8.37
N ASN A 112 -49.55 18.97 9.52
CA ASN A 112 -50.11 20.16 10.15
C ASN A 112 -48.97 21.02 10.75
N ALA A 113 -49.30 22.24 11.17
CA ALA A 113 -48.29 23.19 11.68
C ALA A 113 -47.47 22.63 12.87
N ALA A 114 -48.13 21.94 13.81
CA ALA A 114 -47.46 21.38 14.99
C ALA A 114 -46.50 20.24 14.61
N HIS A 115 -46.94 19.31 13.76
CA HIS A 115 -46.11 18.21 13.27
C HIS A 115 -44.94 18.72 12.41
N LEU A 116 -45.17 19.75 11.60
CA LEU A 116 -44.13 20.36 10.78
C LEU A 116 -43.05 21.00 11.66
N ASP A 117 -43.44 21.69 12.73
CA ASP A 117 -42.48 22.30 13.66
C ASP A 117 -41.66 21.27 14.42
N GLU A 118 -42.28 20.19 14.91
CA GLU A 118 -41.59 19.07 15.55
C GLU A 118 -40.60 18.41 14.58
N PHE A 119 -41.05 18.08 13.37
CA PHE A 119 -40.21 17.47 12.33
C PHE A 119 -39.03 18.38 11.95
N LEU A 120 -39.28 19.66 11.72
CA LEU A 120 -38.23 20.61 11.37
C LEU A 120 -37.26 20.82 12.54
N ALA A 121 -37.71 20.76 13.79
CA ALA A 121 -36.83 20.90 14.96
C ALA A 121 -35.73 19.84 14.97
N GLU A 122 -36.06 18.58 14.68
CA GLU A 122 -35.10 17.47 14.61
C GLU A 122 -34.31 17.41 13.30
N SER A 123 -34.77 18.08 12.26
CA SER A 123 -34.07 18.10 10.97
C SER A 123 -32.71 18.83 11.04
N PRO A 124 -31.72 18.43 10.20
CA PRO A 124 -30.40 19.06 10.15
C PRO A 124 -30.40 20.45 9.49
N LEU A 125 -31.56 20.93 9.06
CA LEU A 125 -31.68 22.23 8.39
C LEU A 125 -31.25 23.38 9.31
N LEU A 126 -30.70 24.44 8.74
CA LEU A 126 -30.41 25.67 9.46
C LEU A 126 -31.71 26.42 9.78
N LYS A 127 -31.68 27.30 10.80
CA LYS A 127 -32.88 28.04 11.23
C LYS A 127 -33.58 28.78 10.08
N TRP A 128 -32.82 29.40 9.19
CA TRP A 128 -33.36 30.11 8.02
C TRP A 128 -33.97 29.16 6.99
N GLN A 129 -33.37 28.00 6.75
CA GLN A 129 -33.91 26.96 5.85
C GLN A 129 -35.22 26.39 6.39
N LYS A 130 -35.31 26.14 7.71
CA LYS A 130 -36.55 25.72 8.36
C LYS A 130 -37.67 26.73 8.12
N GLU A 131 -37.34 28.03 8.22
CA GLU A 131 -38.31 29.10 7.99
C GLU A 131 -38.76 29.20 6.53
N GLU A 132 -37.84 29.01 5.57
CA GLU A 132 -38.21 28.92 4.16
C GLU A 132 -39.17 27.75 3.89
N VAL A 133 -38.92 26.58 4.48
CA VAL A 133 -39.85 25.44 4.35
C VAL A 133 -41.22 25.75 4.93
N ARG A 134 -41.33 26.47 6.06
CA ARG A 134 -42.63 26.85 6.63
C ARG A 134 -43.43 27.74 5.71
N ARG A 135 -42.77 28.73 5.11
CA ARG A 135 -43.40 29.78 4.29
C ARG A 135 -43.65 29.37 2.85
N ALA A 136 -42.99 28.32 2.38
CA ALA A 136 -43.14 27.85 1.01
C ALA A 136 -44.56 27.34 0.71
N ASP A 137 -45.06 27.66 -0.49
CA ASP A 137 -46.27 27.05 -1.04
C ASP A 137 -46.02 25.57 -1.35
N GLU A 138 -44.86 25.27 -1.96
CA GLU A 138 -44.36 23.92 -2.25
C GLU A 138 -43.32 23.47 -1.22
N LYS A 139 -43.76 23.14 0.01
CA LYS A 139 -42.89 22.77 1.14
C LYS A 139 -42.01 21.57 0.81
N ASN A 140 -42.57 20.56 0.12
CA ASN A 140 -41.83 19.37 -0.29
C ASN A 140 -40.63 19.74 -1.18
N LYS A 141 -40.80 20.61 -2.18
CA LYS A 141 -39.73 21.01 -3.10
C LYS A 141 -38.61 21.74 -2.35
N VAL A 142 -38.97 22.70 -1.51
CA VAL A 142 -38.00 23.50 -0.72
C VAL A 142 -37.26 22.62 0.29
N TYR A 143 -37.98 21.74 1.00
CA TYR A 143 -37.35 20.80 1.93
C TYR A 143 -36.38 19.86 1.21
N GLN A 144 -36.79 19.27 0.08
CA GLN A 144 -35.96 18.36 -0.71
C GLN A 144 -34.69 19.04 -1.24
N SER A 145 -34.79 20.30 -1.69
CA SER A 145 -33.62 21.05 -2.14
C SER A 145 -32.63 21.30 -1.00
N HIS A 146 -33.11 21.77 0.15
CA HIS A 146 -32.23 22.02 1.30
C HIS A 146 -31.58 20.73 1.83
N ILE A 147 -32.37 19.67 2.02
CA ILE A 147 -31.85 18.42 2.59
C ILE A 147 -30.88 17.72 1.63
N PHE A 148 -31.04 17.90 0.31
CA PHE A 148 -30.07 17.41 -0.68
C PHE A 148 -28.68 17.98 -0.41
N TRP A 149 -28.55 19.29 -0.25
CA TRP A 149 -27.25 19.93 -0.02
C TRP A 149 -26.58 19.50 1.29
N HIS A 150 -27.36 19.29 2.36
CA HIS A 150 -26.85 18.71 3.60
C HIS A 150 -26.28 17.31 3.39
N ARG A 151 -27.03 16.44 2.70
CA ARG A 151 -26.59 15.07 2.39
C ARG A 151 -25.41 15.05 1.41
N TYR A 152 -25.38 15.97 0.44
CA TYR A 152 -24.27 16.15 -0.50
C TYR A 152 -22.99 16.50 0.23
N ASN A 153 -23.04 17.47 1.14
CA ASN A 153 -21.87 17.87 1.92
C ASN A 153 -21.36 16.74 2.81
N GLN A 154 -22.26 15.98 3.46
CA GLN A 154 -21.87 14.79 4.24
C GLN A 154 -21.20 13.72 3.37
N THR A 155 -21.76 13.48 2.18
CA THR A 155 -21.22 12.51 1.22
C THR A 155 -19.85 12.92 0.70
N ASN A 156 -19.70 14.21 0.36
CA ASN A 156 -18.44 14.77 -0.10
C ASN A 156 -17.36 14.72 0.99
N GLU A 157 -17.72 14.96 2.25
CA GLU A 157 -16.78 14.85 3.37
C GLU A 157 -16.31 13.41 3.56
N ALA A 158 -17.21 12.42 3.55
CA ALA A 158 -16.85 11.01 3.65
C ALA A 158 -15.92 10.57 2.49
N LEU A 159 -16.22 11.02 1.27
CA LEU A 159 -15.37 10.75 0.11
C LEU A 159 -14.00 11.42 0.25
N ARG A 160 -13.94 12.67 0.73
CA ARG A 160 -12.69 13.41 0.97
C ARG A 160 -11.83 12.74 2.03
N GLU A 161 -12.42 12.25 3.11
CA GLU A 161 -11.73 11.52 4.17
C GLU A 161 -11.08 10.25 3.63
N PHE A 162 -11.83 9.45 2.86
CA PHE A 162 -11.30 8.27 2.18
C PHE A 162 -10.14 8.65 1.24
N SER A 163 -10.32 9.65 0.38
CA SER A 163 -9.29 10.09 -0.58
C SER A 163 -8.02 10.59 0.09
N LEU A 164 -8.14 11.36 1.17
CA LEU A 164 -6.98 11.86 1.91
C LEU A 164 -6.21 10.71 2.57
N TYR A 165 -6.94 9.75 3.13
CA TYR A 165 -6.32 8.57 3.71
C TYR A 165 -5.64 7.72 2.62
N SER A 166 -6.30 7.50 1.48
CA SER A 166 -5.73 6.79 0.33
C SER A 166 -4.46 7.48 -0.19
N ALA A 167 -4.48 8.80 -0.38
CA ALA A 167 -3.31 9.54 -0.81
C ALA A 167 -2.12 9.48 0.16
N THR A 168 -2.39 9.38 1.46
CA THR A 168 -1.34 9.42 2.51
C THR A 168 -0.84 8.04 2.92
N LYS A 169 -1.68 7.01 2.84
CA LYS A 169 -1.40 5.64 3.28
C LYS A 169 -1.35 4.64 2.13
N GLY A 170 -1.80 5.03 0.94
CA GLY A 170 -1.79 4.21 -0.26
C GLY A 170 -0.40 3.71 -0.68
N ILE A 171 0.66 4.43 -0.30
CA ILE A 171 2.06 4.01 -0.53
C ILE A 171 2.41 2.65 0.12
N PHE A 172 1.66 2.23 1.14
CA PHE A 172 1.87 0.94 1.81
C PHE A 172 1.10 -0.21 1.17
N LEU A 173 0.25 0.07 0.18
CA LEU A 173 -0.53 -0.95 -0.51
C LEU A 173 0.27 -1.55 -1.66
N GLN A 174 -0.02 -2.81 -1.98
CA GLN A 174 0.43 -3.38 -3.24
C GLN A 174 -0.18 -2.62 -4.43
N PRO A 175 0.57 -2.42 -5.53
CA PRO A 175 0.11 -1.63 -6.67
C PRO A 175 -1.25 -2.05 -7.23
N GLU A 176 -1.52 -3.36 -7.27
CA GLU A 176 -2.77 -3.92 -7.80
C GLU A 176 -3.96 -3.57 -6.92
N LEU A 177 -3.79 -3.59 -5.60
CA LEU A 177 -4.84 -3.22 -4.66
C LEU A 177 -5.07 -1.70 -4.67
N HIS A 178 -3.99 -0.92 -4.71
CA HIS A 178 -4.06 0.54 -4.81
C HIS A 178 -4.83 0.98 -6.07
N ALA A 179 -4.54 0.37 -7.21
CA ALA A 179 -5.22 0.66 -8.47
C ALA A 179 -6.75 0.42 -8.39
N LYS A 180 -7.19 -0.62 -7.66
CA LYS A 180 -8.63 -0.87 -7.44
C LYS A 180 -9.27 0.20 -6.56
N PHE A 181 -8.59 0.64 -5.50
CA PHE A 181 -9.05 1.76 -4.66
C PHE A 181 -9.16 3.07 -5.46
N ASP A 182 -8.16 3.38 -6.29
CA ASP A 182 -8.18 4.55 -7.16
C ASP A 182 -9.32 4.48 -8.19
N GLU A 183 -9.57 3.30 -8.77
CA GLU A 183 -10.61 3.10 -9.76
C GLU A 183 -12.01 3.33 -9.16
N ILE A 184 -12.29 2.73 -8.00
CA ILE A 184 -13.59 2.92 -7.32
C ILE A 184 -13.75 4.35 -6.80
N GLU A 185 -12.69 5.00 -6.34
CA GLU A 185 -12.71 6.44 -6.00
C GLU A 185 -13.16 7.29 -7.19
N GLY A 186 -12.56 7.04 -8.36
CA GLY A 186 -12.91 7.74 -9.59
C GLY A 186 -14.37 7.54 -9.99
N LEU A 187 -14.93 6.35 -9.79
CA LEU A 187 -16.35 6.06 -10.03
C LEU A 187 -17.24 6.83 -9.06
N MET A 188 -16.92 6.81 -7.76
CA MET A 188 -17.65 7.55 -6.72
C MET A 188 -17.66 9.05 -6.99
N ARG A 189 -16.51 9.64 -7.32
CA ARG A 189 -16.39 11.07 -7.66
C ARG A 189 -17.24 11.45 -8.86
N ARG A 190 -17.21 10.66 -9.93
CA ARG A 190 -18.02 10.92 -11.13
C ARG A 190 -19.52 10.82 -10.83
N ALA A 191 -19.94 9.82 -10.07
CA ALA A 191 -21.34 9.67 -9.68
C ALA A 191 -21.81 10.83 -8.79
N LEU A 192 -20.97 11.27 -7.85
CA LEU A 192 -21.28 12.40 -6.98
C LEU A 192 -21.45 13.71 -7.77
N VAL A 193 -20.55 13.99 -8.71
CA VAL A 193 -20.65 15.16 -9.60
C VAL A 193 -21.89 15.07 -10.50
N GLU A 194 -22.18 13.90 -11.08
CA GLU A 194 -23.42 13.68 -11.84
C GLU A 194 -24.67 13.94 -10.98
N GLY A 195 -24.67 13.47 -9.73
CA GLY A 195 -25.74 13.74 -8.76
C GLY A 195 -25.92 15.22 -8.45
N GLN A 196 -24.84 15.98 -8.29
CA GLN A 196 -24.87 17.43 -8.12
C GLN A 196 -25.51 18.11 -9.33
N MET A 197 -25.01 17.82 -10.53
CA MET A 197 -25.50 18.43 -11.78
C MET A 197 -26.97 18.10 -12.02
N ASN A 198 -27.39 16.86 -11.74
CA ASN A 198 -28.79 16.46 -11.81
C ASN A 198 -29.68 17.28 -10.88
N HIS A 199 -29.23 17.58 -9.66
CA HIS A 199 -30.00 18.39 -8.73
C HIS A 199 -30.03 19.87 -9.12
N GLU A 200 -28.88 20.46 -9.46
CA GLU A 200 -28.76 21.88 -9.80
C GLU A 200 -29.54 22.26 -11.07
N HIS A 201 -29.58 21.34 -12.05
CA HIS A 201 -30.16 21.60 -13.36
C HIS A 201 -31.43 20.78 -13.65
N GLU A 202 -32.01 20.14 -12.62
CA GLU A 202 -33.19 19.27 -12.72
C GLU A 202 -33.04 18.18 -13.82
N LEU A 203 -31.81 17.67 -14.02
CA LEU A 203 -31.49 16.64 -15.02
C LEU A 203 -31.74 15.22 -14.48
N ARG A 204 -31.73 14.24 -15.39
CA ARG A 204 -31.90 12.81 -15.08
C ARG A 204 -30.84 11.92 -15.74
N VAL A 205 -29.61 12.42 -15.85
CA VAL A 205 -28.47 11.66 -16.39
C VAL A 205 -28.05 10.59 -15.38
N ARG A 206 -27.65 9.40 -15.84
CA ARG A 206 -27.38 8.24 -14.96
C ARG A 206 -26.17 7.42 -15.38
N ASP A 207 -25.30 7.96 -16.22
CA ASP A 207 -24.21 7.20 -16.82
C ASP A 207 -23.15 6.86 -15.77
N ALA A 208 -22.78 7.83 -14.93
CA ALA A 208 -21.82 7.64 -13.86
C ALA A 208 -22.40 6.79 -12.72
N GLN A 209 -23.67 7.02 -12.35
CA GLN A 209 -24.37 6.19 -11.37
C GLN A 209 -24.46 4.73 -11.83
N THR A 210 -24.85 4.47 -13.07
CA THR A 210 -24.92 3.09 -13.61
C THR A 210 -23.55 2.41 -13.61
N LYS A 211 -22.47 3.15 -13.94
CA LYS A 211 -21.10 2.61 -13.86
C LYS A 211 -20.68 2.31 -12.42
N LEU A 212 -21.04 3.14 -11.45
CA LEU A 212 -20.78 2.86 -10.04
C LEU A 212 -21.53 1.61 -9.57
N ASP A 213 -22.80 1.46 -9.93
CA ASP A 213 -23.61 0.30 -9.51
C ASP A 213 -23.12 -1.02 -10.10
N THR A 214 -22.60 -0.99 -11.32
CA THR A 214 -22.10 -2.17 -12.03
C THR A 214 -20.64 -2.43 -11.69
N ARG A 215 -19.74 -1.59 -12.17
CA ARG A 215 -18.29 -1.74 -12.01
C ARG A 215 -17.84 -1.46 -10.58
N GLY A 216 -18.43 -0.47 -9.91
CA GLY A 216 -18.08 -0.15 -8.53
C GLY A 216 -18.43 -1.28 -7.57
N LYS A 217 -19.56 -1.96 -7.75
CA LYS A 217 -19.92 -3.16 -6.98
C LYS A 217 -18.93 -4.30 -7.20
N GLU A 218 -18.57 -4.57 -8.45
CA GLU A 218 -17.55 -5.58 -8.80
C GLU A 218 -16.20 -5.28 -8.12
N LEU A 219 -15.75 -4.02 -8.18
CA LEU A 219 -14.52 -3.58 -7.52
C LEU A 219 -14.61 -3.72 -5.99
N LEU A 220 -15.75 -3.37 -5.39
CA LEU A 220 -15.94 -3.48 -3.95
C LEU A 220 -15.81 -4.95 -3.49
N ASP A 221 -16.38 -5.88 -4.25
CA ASP A 221 -16.26 -7.32 -3.98
C ASP A 221 -14.82 -7.83 -4.17
N GLN A 222 -14.13 -7.36 -5.21
CA GLN A 222 -12.71 -7.68 -5.44
C GLN A 222 -11.80 -7.15 -4.34
N ILE A 223 -11.97 -5.89 -3.94
CA ILE A 223 -11.20 -5.27 -2.85
C ILE A 223 -11.48 -6.03 -1.55
N LYS A 224 -12.75 -6.37 -1.26
CA LYS A 224 -13.11 -7.16 -0.09
C LYS A 224 -12.39 -8.51 -0.07
N ALA A 225 -12.34 -9.20 -1.22
CA ALA A 225 -11.65 -10.48 -1.34
C ALA A 225 -10.15 -10.33 -1.09
N ASP A 226 -9.51 -9.31 -1.67
CA ASP A 226 -8.08 -9.04 -1.48
C ASP A 226 -7.75 -8.69 -0.03
N VAL A 227 -8.54 -7.81 0.60
CA VAL A 227 -8.40 -7.42 2.01
C VAL A 227 -8.55 -8.63 2.93
N ARG A 228 -9.57 -9.46 2.68
CA ARG A 228 -9.78 -10.70 3.43
C ARG A 228 -8.62 -11.66 3.23
N GLY A 229 -8.16 -11.86 1.99
CA GLY A 229 -7.02 -12.71 1.67
C GLY A 229 -5.81 -12.35 2.53
N ARG A 230 -5.46 -11.06 2.60
CA ARG A 230 -4.31 -10.57 3.39
C ARG A 230 -4.43 -10.77 4.89
N ILE A 231 -5.62 -10.56 5.46
CA ILE A 231 -5.85 -10.70 6.91
C ILE A 231 -5.76 -12.18 7.34
N TRP A 232 -6.23 -13.10 6.49
CA TRP A 232 -6.36 -14.51 6.86
C TRP A 232 -5.24 -15.42 6.30
N SER A 233 -4.45 -14.96 5.31
CA SER A 233 -3.35 -15.75 4.73
C SER A 233 -2.12 -15.89 5.63
N THR A 234 -2.03 -15.15 6.73
CA THR A 234 -0.89 -15.24 7.68
C THR A 234 -0.97 -16.45 8.62
N GLY A 235 -1.98 -17.32 8.49
CA GLY A 235 -2.18 -18.48 9.35
C GLY A 235 -1.79 -19.85 8.76
N GLU A 236 -1.49 -19.96 7.46
CA GLU A 236 -1.35 -21.27 6.79
C GLU A 236 0.08 -21.65 6.38
N THR A 237 1.09 -20.85 6.74
CA THR A 237 2.50 -21.22 6.54
C THR A 237 3.31 -21.04 7.81
N ALA A 238 3.14 -21.98 8.75
CA ALA A 238 4.08 -22.29 9.80
C ALA A 238 4.08 -23.81 10.04
#